data_AF-A0A917BSW5-F1
#
_entry.id   AF-A0A917BSW5-F1
#
_cell.length_a   1.000
_cell.length_b   1.000
_cell.length_c   1.000
_cell.angle_alpha   90.00
_cell.angle_beta   90.00
_cell.angle_gamma   90.00
#
_symmetry.space_group_name_H-M   'P 1'
#
loop_
_entity.id
_entity.type
_entity.pdbx_description
1 polymer ?
#
loop_
_entity_poly.entity_id
_entity_poly.type
_entity_poly.pdbx_seq_one_letter_code
_entity_poly.pdbx_strand_id
1 'polypeptide(L)'
;MSSLTSANLALPYLAAAQAQKHITHNEALRALDAHVHLRLESLAVTAPPPGSAEGACWFVPAGASGDFLGREGTIAAHESGAWDFLACPAGTLAYVVDERRLALFDGTYWVSPLAAGAHGGMLSAHVLEEDVFLFGASVSTTIAIPDRAIVFGVSTRTLETVTGASAYHCGVAAEPNAFGGWLGVGVGNTNSGVIGPRAYYAPTPLLISAEGGVFTGGIVRVALHYFTCDVPRAEAAAFALSRPETMALVARMGTPPPLSRQWLIDRLVGELVKAGVWAKLDALYLLAAPDAQAARLNWISSAYGLTAVNSPAFTVDRGYASDGAAGHLVTGFVPGAGTLFQQDAAGLGTWVQENGRLGLAMGALLASTFSGSHIARYGLEGGSYCALTATEEAIRSVSSYADYLATGFYAAVRSGPNAVVCYRNGVGLETAATGSVPSPQLDFYLLGINFGGPLVNSTGRLAAAFMGASLTPAQMAAFHAALARYLTAIGAA
;
A
#
# COMPACT_ATOMS: atom_id res chain seq x y z
N MET A 1 2.34 -22.38 43.48
CA MET A 1 1.51 -23.37 42.76
C MET A 1 1.21 -22.74 41.42
N SER A 2 1.63 -23.35 40.30
CA SER A 2 1.30 -22.75 38.98
C SER A 2 -0.22 -22.66 38.87
N SER A 3 -0.72 -21.51 38.40
CA SER A 3 -2.12 -21.38 38.04
C SER A 3 -2.48 -22.52 37.07
N LEU A 4 -3.55 -23.26 37.35
CA LEU A 4 -4.07 -24.29 36.42
C LEU A 4 -4.95 -23.67 35.33
N THR A 5 -5.01 -22.34 35.27
CA THR A 5 -5.82 -21.57 34.33
C THR A 5 -5.04 -20.37 33.79
N SER A 6 -5.43 -19.86 32.63
CA SER A 6 -4.94 -18.58 32.10
C SER A 6 -5.35 -17.39 32.97
N ALA A 7 -4.63 -16.28 32.86
CA ALA A 7 -4.75 -15.14 33.77
C ALA A 7 -5.99 -14.28 33.50
N ASN A 8 -6.35 -14.03 32.24
CA ASN A 8 -7.40 -13.08 31.88
C ASN A 8 -8.78 -13.74 31.74
N LEU A 9 -8.84 -14.90 31.07
CA LEU A 9 -10.08 -15.60 30.72
C LEU A 9 -10.34 -16.85 31.58
N ALA A 10 -9.42 -17.18 32.50
CA ALA A 10 -9.50 -18.37 33.35
C ALA A 10 -9.67 -19.69 32.55
N LEU A 11 -9.03 -19.80 31.39
CA LEU A 11 -9.09 -21.00 30.54
C LEU A 11 -8.26 -22.12 31.17
N PRO A 12 -8.80 -23.34 31.33
CA PRO A 12 -8.09 -24.43 32.00
C PRO A 12 -6.93 -24.95 31.14
N TYR A 13 -5.78 -25.12 31.78
CA TYR A 13 -4.60 -25.73 31.16
C TYR A 13 -4.68 -27.26 31.17
N LEU A 14 -4.13 -27.88 30.13
CA LEU A 14 -3.93 -29.32 30.08
C LEU A 14 -2.85 -29.73 31.08
N ALA A 15 -3.16 -30.72 31.92
CA ALA A 15 -2.23 -31.28 32.89
C ALA A 15 -1.06 -32.03 32.22
N ALA A 16 0.10 -31.98 32.87
CA ALA A 16 1.31 -32.65 32.39
C ALA A 16 1.20 -34.18 32.53
N ALA A 17 0.80 -34.89 31.46
CA ALA A 17 0.86 -36.36 31.38
C ALA A 17 0.67 -36.97 29.97
N GLN A 18 0.21 -36.20 28.97
CA GLN A 18 -0.09 -36.75 27.63
C GLN A 18 0.97 -36.37 26.58
N ALA A 19 2.09 -37.12 26.53
CA ALA A 19 3.08 -37.04 25.44
C ALA A 19 3.52 -35.60 25.07
N GLN A 20 3.72 -34.73 26.07
CA GLN A 20 4.13 -33.33 25.93
C GLN A 20 3.21 -32.40 25.10
N LYS A 21 2.02 -32.86 24.65
CA LYS A 21 1.05 -32.01 23.92
C LYS A 21 0.55 -30.81 24.72
N HIS A 22 0.55 -30.93 26.06
CA HIS A 22 0.19 -29.84 26.96
C HIS A 22 1.07 -28.60 26.78
N ILE A 23 2.32 -28.74 26.35
CA ILE A 23 3.24 -27.60 26.16
C ILE A 23 2.70 -26.71 25.04
N THR A 24 2.59 -27.24 23.82
CA THR A 24 2.15 -26.48 22.65
C THR A 24 0.71 -26.01 22.76
N HIS A 25 -0.18 -26.80 23.36
CA HIS A 25 -1.57 -26.40 23.56
C HIS A 25 -1.72 -25.29 24.60
N ASN A 26 -1.04 -25.40 25.75
CA ASN A 26 -1.12 -24.35 26.78
C ASN A 26 -0.44 -23.06 26.32
N GLU A 27 0.64 -23.14 25.52
CA GLU A 27 1.23 -21.98 24.85
C GLU A 27 0.23 -21.29 23.91
N ALA A 28 -0.53 -22.05 23.11
CA ALA A 28 -1.59 -21.50 22.28
C ALA A 28 -2.73 -20.86 23.11
N LEU A 29 -3.08 -21.45 24.26
CA LEU A 29 -4.08 -20.88 25.17
C LEU A 29 -3.59 -19.57 25.82
N ARG A 30 -2.31 -19.48 26.21
CA ARG A 30 -1.70 -18.23 26.72
C ARG A 30 -1.73 -17.13 25.67
N ALA A 31 -1.33 -17.44 24.44
CA ALA A 31 -1.41 -16.50 23.32
C ALA A 31 -2.86 -16.04 23.09
N LEU A 32 -3.84 -16.96 23.14
CA LEU A 32 -5.26 -16.62 22.99
C LEU A 32 -5.76 -15.72 24.12
N ASP A 33 -5.39 -16.03 25.37
CA ASP A 33 -5.76 -15.28 26.58
C ASP A 33 -5.27 -13.83 26.56
N ALA A 34 -4.08 -13.60 26.01
CA ALA A 34 -3.50 -12.27 25.85
C ALA A 34 -4.15 -11.45 24.71
N HIS A 35 -4.58 -12.09 23.61
CA HIS A 35 -5.14 -11.38 22.45
C HIS A 35 -6.65 -11.14 22.53
N VAL A 36 -7.40 -12.08 23.12
CA VAL A 36 -8.86 -11.96 23.20
C VAL A 36 -9.20 -10.84 24.19
N HIS A 37 -9.87 -9.80 23.68
CA HIS A 37 -10.09 -8.55 24.42
C HIS A 37 -8.78 -7.87 24.87
N LEU A 38 -7.78 -7.87 23.99
CA LEU A 38 -6.47 -7.29 24.24
C LEU A 38 -6.55 -5.96 25.01
N ARG A 39 -5.97 -5.98 26.21
CA ARG A 39 -5.91 -4.84 27.12
C ARG A 39 -4.45 -4.50 27.36
N LEU A 40 -4.01 -3.37 26.80
CA LEU A 40 -2.64 -2.91 26.91
C LEU A 40 -2.54 -1.90 28.04
N GLU A 41 -1.68 -2.16 29.02
CA GLU A 41 -1.44 -1.23 30.14
C GLU A 41 -0.82 0.08 29.65
N SER A 42 0.05 0.03 28.65
CA SER A 42 0.61 1.21 28.00
C SER A 42 1.16 0.91 26.61
N LEU A 43 1.24 1.95 25.78
CA LEU A 43 1.91 1.96 24.48
C LEU A 43 3.30 2.62 24.52
N ALA A 44 3.63 3.36 25.59
CA ALA A 44 4.81 4.24 25.64
C ALA A 44 5.92 3.73 26.58
N VAL A 45 5.65 2.69 27.38
CA VAL A 45 6.62 2.14 28.33
C VAL A 45 7.71 1.35 27.60
N THR A 46 8.94 1.85 27.64
CA THR A 46 10.10 1.28 26.92
C THR A 46 10.87 0.21 27.72
N ALA A 47 10.53 -0.02 28.98
CA ALA A 47 11.18 -1.02 29.83
C ALA A 47 10.12 -1.79 30.64
N PRO A 48 10.28 -3.10 30.87
CA PRO A 48 9.31 -3.90 31.61
C PRO A 48 9.09 -3.34 33.02
N PRO A 49 7.84 -3.01 33.42
CA PRO A 49 7.57 -2.52 34.76
C PRO A 49 7.87 -3.57 35.84
N PRO A 50 8.54 -3.21 36.95
CA PRO A 50 8.76 -4.14 38.05
C PRO A 50 7.43 -4.51 38.71
N GLY A 51 7.25 -5.79 39.04
CA GLY A 51 6.03 -6.26 39.71
C GLY A 51 4.79 -6.29 38.80
N SER A 52 4.97 -6.49 37.49
CA SER A 52 3.88 -6.65 36.54
C SER A 52 2.91 -7.76 36.97
N ALA A 53 1.61 -7.46 36.90
CA ALA A 53 0.57 -8.44 37.25
C ALA A 53 0.53 -9.58 36.22
N GLU A 54 0.12 -10.76 36.65
CA GLU A 54 -0.17 -11.89 35.76
C GLU A 54 -1.29 -11.51 34.78
N GLY A 55 -1.09 -11.79 33.49
CA GLY A 55 -2.00 -11.47 32.39
C GLY A 55 -1.89 -10.06 31.82
N ALA A 56 -1.11 -9.17 32.45
CA ALA A 56 -0.93 -7.81 31.98
C ALA A 56 -0.14 -7.77 30.66
N CYS A 57 -0.56 -6.90 29.74
CA CYS A 57 0.03 -6.80 28.41
C CYS A 57 0.51 -5.37 28.12
N TRP A 58 1.58 -5.23 27.34
CA TRP A 58 2.12 -3.96 26.85
C TRP A 58 2.41 -4.07 25.36
N PHE A 59 2.28 -2.96 24.64
CA PHE A 59 2.93 -2.86 23.34
C PHE A 59 4.38 -2.46 23.58
N VAL A 60 5.32 -3.11 22.89
CA VAL A 60 6.75 -2.77 23.01
C VAL A 60 7.08 -1.64 22.03
N PRO A 61 7.28 -0.39 22.49
CA PRO A 61 7.57 0.73 21.60
C PRO A 61 9.02 0.72 21.10
N ALA A 62 9.32 1.58 20.13
CA ALA A 62 10.69 1.84 19.72
C ALA A 62 11.55 2.35 20.89
N GLY A 63 12.83 1.97 20.91
CA GLY A 63 13.74 2.32 22.01
C GLY A 63 13.56 1.43 23.24
N ALA A 64 13.08 0.21 23.05
CA ALA A 64 12.87 -0.76 24.11
C ALA A 64 14.19 -1.14 24.81
N SER A 65 14.09 -1.51 26.09
CA SER A 65 15.22 -1.85 26.95
C SER A 65 14.83 -2.92 27.97
N GLY A 66 15.82 -3.47 28.69
CA GLY A 66 15.59 -4.60 29.59
C GLY A 66 15.08 -5.83 28.82
N ASP A 67 14.11 -6.56 29.38
CA ASP A 67 13.54 -7.74 28.72
C ASP A 67 12.80 -7.41 27.41
N PHE A 68 12.42 -6.16 27.20
CA PHE A 68 11.75 -5.70 25.98
C PHE A 68 12.73 -5.45 24.82
N LEU A 69 14.05 -5.42 25.08
CA LEU A 69 15.06 -5.10 24.08
C LEU A 69 15.00 -6.07 22.88
N GLY A 70 14.94 -5.52 21.66
CA GLY A 70 14.88 -6.31 20.42
C GLY A 70 13.51 -6.94 20.13
N ARG A 71 12.47 -6.54 20.87
CA ARG A 71 11.09 -7.01 20.73
C ARG A 71 10.13 -5.89 20.30
N GLU A 72 10.65 -4.80 19.75
CA GLU A 72 9.86 -3.66 19.29
C GLU A 72 8.77 -4.09 18.31
N GLY A 73 7.56 -3.53 18.45
CA GLY A 73 6.42 -3.86 17.61
C GLY A 73 5.67 -5.13 17.99
N THR A 74 6.04 -5.80 19.09
CA THR A 74 5.32 -6.97 19.63
C THR A 74 4.42 -6.58 20.81
N ILE A 75 3.50 -7.48 21.16
CA ILE A 75 2.77 -7.43 22.42
C ILE A 75 3.55 -8.26 23.44
N ALA A 76 3.97 -7.64 24.55
CA ALA A 76 4.58 -8.33 25.68
C ALA A 76 3.49 -8.69 26.69
N ALA A 77 3.24 -9.97 26.89
CA ALA A 77 2.31 -10.49 27.89
C ALA A 77 3.10 -11.06 29.08
N HIS A 78 2.77 -10.64 30.30
CA HIS A 78 3.42 -11.14 31.50
C HIS A 78 2.62 -12.32 32.07
N GLU A 79 3.19 -13.52 32.04
CA GLU A 79 2.55 -14.71 32.61
C GLU A 79 3.56 -15.70 33.21
N SER A 80 3.19 -16.33 34.32
CA SER A 80 3.99 -17.25 35.11
C SER A 80 5.37 -16.68 35.49
N GLY A 81 5.44 -15.37 35.75
CA GLY A 81 6.68 -14.65 36.05
C GLY A 81 7.65 -14.48 34.88
N ALA A 82 7.19 -14.64 33.64
CA ALA A 82 7.98 -14.46 32.42
C ALA A 82 7.23 -13.63 31.38
N TRP A 83 7.94 -13.20 30.32
CA TRP A 83 7.38 -12.44 29.20
C TRP A 83 7.20 -13.33 27.97
N ASP A 84 5.97 -13.43 27.50
CA ASP A 84 5.65 -13.96 26.18
C ASP A 84 5.52 -12.81 25.18
N PHE A 85 6.27 -12.86 24.08
CA PHE A 85 6.22 -11.83 23.03
C PHE A 85 5.42 -12.32 21.83
N LEU A 86 4.33 -11.62 21.56
CA LEU A 86 3.31 -12.01 20.59
C LEU A 86 3.30 -11.04 19.40
N ALA A 87 2.99 -11.54 18.21
CA ALA A 87 2.91 -10.71 17.02
C ALA A 87 1.75 -9.71 17.13
N CYS A 88 1.99 -8.45 16.73
CA CYS A 88 0.96 -7.42 16.65
C CYS A 88 0.70 -7.06 15.17
N PRO A 89 -0.12 -7.83 14.44
CA PRO A 89 -0.42 -7.52 13.05
C PRO A 89 -1.22 -6.22 12.93
N ALA A 90 -1.10 -5.53 11.79
CA ALA A 90 -1.99 -4.42 11.46
C ALA A 90 -3.47 -4.88 11.52
N GLY A 91 -4.35 -4.03 12.04
CA GLY A 91 -5.74 -4.37 12.31
C GLY A 91 -6.01 -4.82 13.75
N THR A 92 -4.97 -4.99 14.58
CA THR A 92 -5.14 -5.34 16.00
C THR A 92 -5.89 -4.23 16.74
N LEU A 93 -6.94 -4.59 17.47
CA LEU A 93 -7.68 -3.70 18.34
C LEU A 93 -7.30 -3.97 19.80
N ALA A 94 -7.11 -2.90 20.58
CA ALA A 94 -6.80 -3.00 22.00
C ALA A 94 -7.47 -1.88 22.79
N TYR A 95 -7.86 -2.17 24.04
CA TYR A 95 -8.12 -1.10 25.01
C TYR A 95 -6.81 -0.71 25.70
N VAL A 96 -6.44 0.56 25.56
CA VAL A 96 -5.23 1.13 26.17
C VAL A 96 -5.61 1.77 27.49
N VAL A 97 -5.06 1.25 28.59
CA VAL A 97 -5.54 1.51 29.95
C VAL A 97 -5.17 2.90 30.44
N ASP A 98 -3.90 3.27 30.31
CA ASP A 98 -3.37 4.57 30.73
C ASP A 98 -3.95 5.73 29.91
N GLU A 99 -4.22 5.49 28.62
CA GLU A 99 -4.86 6.45 27.71
C GLU A 99 -6.41 6.37 27.72
N ARG A 100 -7.01 5.36 28.36
CA ARG A 100 -8.46 5.11 28.44
C ARG A 100 -9.19 5.15 27.09
N ARG A 101 -8.60 4.58 26.05
CA ARG A 101 -9.18 4.58 24.70
C ARG A 101 -9.10 3.21 24.02
N LEU A 102 -10.03 2.97 23.11
CA LEU A 102 -9.90 1.89 22.14
C LEU A 102 -8.94 2.34 21.03
N ALA A 103 -7.91 1.55 20.76
CA ALA A 103 -6.89 1.82 19.78
C ALA A 103 -6.87 0.72 18.71
N LEU A 104 -6.61 1.11 17.47
CA LEU A 104 -6.34 0.26 16.32
C LEU A 104 -4.87 0.37 15.97
N PHE A 105 -4.15 -0.74 15.87
CA PHE A 105 -2.81 -0.75 15.33
C PHE A 105 -2.88 -0.70 13.81
N ASP A 106 -2.43 0.40 13.21
CA ASP A 106 -2.41 0.57 11.76
C ASP A 106 -1.27 -0.19 11.09
N GLY A 107 -0.38 -0.84 11.87
CA GLY A 107 0.82 -1.54 11.44
C GLY A 107 2.12 -0.77 11.70
N THR A 108 2.03 0.49 12.12
CA THR A 108 3.16 1.30 12.59
C THR A 108 2.80 2.07 13.87
N TYR A 109 1.60 2.62 13.94
CA TYR A 109 1.10 3.43 15.04
C TYR A 109 -0.21 2.87 15.58
N TRP A 110 -0.46 3.15 16.86
CA TRP A 110 -1.77 2.95 17.47
C TRP A 110 -2.60 4.22 17.32
N VAL A 111 -3.75 4.08 16.67
CA VAL A 111 -4.63 5.20 16.30
C VAL A 111 -6.05 5.00 16.84
N SER A 112 -6.83 6.08 16.96
CA SER A 112 -8.26 6.03 17.33
C SER A 112 -9.09 6.95 16.43
N PRO A 113 -9.12 6.71 15.10
CA PRO A 113 -9.88 7.55 14.20
C PRO A 113 -11.39 7.32 14.40
N LEU A 114 -12.16 8.41 14.37
CA LEU A 114 -13.60 8.36 14.10
C LEU A 114 -13.85 7.99 12.62
N ALA A 115 -12.99 8.47 11.74
CA ALA A 115 -12.98 8.14 10.32
C ALA A 115 -11.55 8.14 9.79
N ALA A 116 -11.22 7.19 8.91
CA ALA A 116 -9.92 7.09 8.27
C ALA A 116 -10.10 6.81 6.77
N GLY A 117 -9.32 7.50 5.94
CA GLY A 117 -9.20 7.22 4.51
C GLY A 117 -8.05 6.24 4.24
N ALA A 118 -8.12 5.53 3.11
CA ALA A 118 -7.11 4.55 2.69
C ALA A 118 -5.68 5.13 2.53
N HIS A 119 -5.56 6.46 2.45
CA HIS A 119 -4.29 7.17 2.34
C HIS A 119 -3.85 7.83 3.67
N GLY A 120 -4.34 7.33 4.81
CA GLY A 120 -3.89 7.74 6.14
C GLY A 120 -4.40 9.11 6.62
N GLY A 121 -5.33 9.74 5.90
CA GLY A 121 -6.04 10.92 6.40
C GLY A 121 -7.09 10.51 7.43
N MET A 122 -7.14 11.19 8.58
CA MET A 122 -7.98 10.77 9.70
C MET A 122 -8.69 11.94 10.38
N LEU A 123 -9.89 11.65 10.88
CA LEU A 123 -10.60 12.49 11.85
C LEU A 123 -10.48 11.80 13.21
N SER A 124 -9.87 12.46 14.17
CA SER A 124 -9.59 11.90 15.50
C SER A 124 -10.27 12.74 16.59
N ALA A 125 -10.81 12.07 17.62
CA ALA A 125 -11.45 12.71 18.77
C ALA A 125 -10.59 12.57 20.01
N HIS A 126 -10.41 13.68 20.73
CA HIS A 126 -9.47 13.76 21.84
C HIS A 126 -10.08 14.46 23.05
N VAL A 127 -9.66 14.01 24.23
CA VAL A 127 -9.88 14.67 25.51
C VAL A 127 -8.55 14.80 26.23
N LEU A 128 -8.17 16.02 26.61
CA LEU A 128 -7.03 16.29 27.49
C LEU A 128 -7.53 16.82 28.82
N GLU A 129 -7.05 16.25 29.92
CA GLU A 129 -7.41 16.68 31.27
C GLU A 129 -6.19 17.20 32.03
N GLU A 130 -6.39 18.23 32.84
CA GLU A 130 -5.37 18.77 33.76
C GLU A 130 -6.03 19.22 35.07
N ASP A 131 -5.37 18.92 36.19
CA ASP A 131 -5.70 19.49 37.49
C ASP A 131 -4.91 20.78 37.69
N VAL A 132 -5.60 21.91 37.62
CA VAL A 132 -4.99 23.25 37.65
C VAL A 132 -4.96 23.78 39.07
N PHE A 133 -3.76 23.99 39.60
CA PHE A 133 -3.55 24.61 40.91
C PHE A 133 -3.67 26.13 40.80
N LEU A 134 -4.55 26.72 41.61
CA LEU A 134 -4.93 28.12 41.45
C LEU A 134 -4.19 29.05 42.42
N PHE A 135 -3.43 30.01 41.86
CA PHE A 135 -2.78 31.07 42.61
C PHE A 135 -2.60 32.33 41.75
N GLY A 136 -2.84 33.51 42.33
CA GLY A 136 -2.74 34.79 41.64
C GLY A 136 -4.00 35.18 40.86
N ALA A 137 -3.88 36.09 39.91
CA ALA A 137 -5.03 36.63 39.16
C ALA A 137 -5.57 35.64 38.11
N SER A 138 -4.69 34.85 37.51
CA SER A 138 -5.03 33.84 36.50
C SER A 138 -3.94 32.80 36.39
N VAL A 139 -4.31 31.57 36.02
CA VAL A 139 -3.38 30.45 35.79
C VAL A 139 -3.60 29.90 34.39
N SER A 140 -2.53 29.79 33.62
CA SER A 140 -2.55 29.09 32.32
C SER A 140 -2.27 27.62 32.53
N THR A 141 -2.97 26.77 31.79
CA THR A 141 -2.77 25.32 31.82
C THR A 141 -1.48 24.92 31.10
N THR A 142 -0.95 23.75 31.46
CA THR A 142 0.13 23.10 30.71
C THR A 142 -0.37 22.42 29.43
N ILE A 143 -1.59 21.87 29.46
CA ILE A 143 -2.29 21.43 28.27
C ILE A 143 -2.67 22.64 27.43
N ALA A 144 -2.70 22.47 26.11
CA ALA A 144 -3.09 23.50 25.18
C ALA A 144 -4.02 22.93 24.12
N ILE A 145 -4.93 23.76 23.63
CA ILE A 145 -5.63 23.51 22.37
C ILE A 145 -4.56 23.37 21.29
N PRO A 146 -4.46 22.22 20.58
CA PRO A 146 -3.44 22.04 19.57
C PRO A 146 -3.62 22.97 18.36
N ASP A 147 -2.55 23.17 17.60
CA ASP A 147 -2.65 23.78 16.27
C ASP A 147 -3.60 22.95 15.38
N ARG A 148 -4.40 23.65 14.57
CA ARG A 148 -5.41 23.08 13.66
C ARG A 148 -6.44 22.16 14.32
N ALA A 149 -6.74 22.38 15.60
CA ALA A 149 -7.81 21.67 16.30
C ALA A 149 -9.18 22.34 16.09
N ILE A 150 -10.25 21.53 16.08
CA ILE A 150 -11.64 21.99 16.19
C ILE A 150 -12.13 21.70 17.61
N VAL A 151 -12.37 22.74 18.40
CA VAL A 151 -12.79 22.63 19.80
C VAL A 151 -14.30 22.70 19.91
N PHE A 152 -14.87 21.83 20.74
CA PHE A 152 -16.31 21.79 21.04
C PHE A 152 -16.64 22.33 22.44
N GLY A 153 -15.66 22.36 23.34
CA GLY A 153 -15.86 22.93 24.67
C GLY A 153 -14.79 22.51 25.65
N VAL A 154 -14.83 23.15 26.82
CA VAL A 154 -14.04 22.78 27.99
C VAL A 154 -14.98 22.59 29.16
N SER A 155 -14.97 21.40 29.75
CA SER A 155 -15.69 21.16 31.01
C SER A 155 -14.77 21.38 32.19
N THR A 156 -15.32 21.88 33.31
CA THR A 156 -14.56 22.04 34.55
C THR A 156 -15.22 21.33 35.72
N ARG A 157 -14.41 20.92 36.70
CA ARG A 157 -14.85 20.46 38.02
C ARG A 157 -13.95 21.01 39.11
N THR A 158 -14.52 21.69 40.09
CA THR A 158 -13.79 22.15 41.27
C THR A 158 -13.50 20.96 42.19
N LEU A 159 -12.22 20.61 42.36
CA LEU A 159 -11.77 19.47 43.18
C LEU A 159 -11.48 19.89 44.62
N GLU A 160 -10.88 21.08 44.78
CA GLU A 160 -10.67 21.74 46.07
C GLU A 160 -11.26 23.14 46.02
N THR A 161 -11.82 23.62 47.13
CA THR A 161 -12.46 24.93 47.21
C THR A 161 -11.51 26.02 46.70
N VAL A 162 -11.97 26.82 45.75
CA VAL A 162 -11.24 27.99 45.26
C VAL A 162 -11.34 29.09 46.30
N THR A 163 -10.20 29.60 46.78
CA THR A 163 -10.14 30.64 47.81
C THR A 163 -9.60 31.95 47.28
N GLY A 164 -9.99 33.06 47.91
CA GLY A 164 -9.55 34.42 47.55
C GLY A 164 -10.30 35.05 46.36
N ALA A 165 -11.06 34.26 45.61
CA ALA A 165 -11.97 34.71 44.56
C ALA A 165 -13.42 34.30 44.88
N SER A 166 -14.39 35.05 44.35
CA SER A 166 -15.83 34.76 44.52
C SER A 166 -16.38 33.81 43.44
N ALA A 167 -15.70 33.77 42.29
CA ALA A 167 -15.97 32.91 41.15
C ALA A 167 -14.69 32.77 40.32
N TYR A 168 -14.74 31.95 39.27
CA TYR A 168 -13.69 31.91 38.24
C TYR A 168 -14.28 31.86 36.83
N HIS A 169 -13.46 32.21 35.84
CA HIS A 169 -13.77 32.04 34.42
C HIS A 169 -12.88 30.96 33.81
N CYS A 170 -13.41 30.26 32.81
CA CYS A 170 -12.67 29.31 31.98
C CYS A 170 -12.69 29.78 30.53
N GLY A 171 -11.51 29.95 29.94
CA GLY A 171 -11.40 30.49 28.59
C GLY A 171 -10.00 30.36 28.02
N VAL A 172 -9.65 31.35 27.20
CA VAL A 172 -8.30 31.55 26.65
C VAL A 172 -7.86 32.98 26.93
N ALA A 173 -6.58 33.31 26.75
CA ALA A 173 -6.07 34.65 27.05
C ALA A 173 -6.83 35.80 26.35
N ALA A 174 -7.25 35.59 25.10
CA ALA A 174 -8.02 36.58 24.34
C ALA A 174 -9.50 36.67 24.77
N GLU A 175 -10.03 35.64 25.41
CA GLU A 175 -11.45 35.52 25.78
C GLU A 175 -11.56 34.69 27.07
N PRO A 176 -11.36 35.31 28.25
CA PRO A 176 -11.17 34.60 29.51
C PRO A 176 -12.35 33.75 29.99
N ASN A 177 -13.55 33.97 29.43
CA ASN A 177 -14.78 33.26 29.75
C ASN A 177 -15.35 32.48 28.53
N ALA A 178 -14.53 32.19 27.52
CA ALA A 178 -14.97 31.52 26.28
C ALA A 178 -15.69 30.18 26.53
N PHE A 179 -15.33 29.48 27.60
CA PHE A 179 -15.91 28.19 27.98
C PHE A 179 -16.74 28.27 29.27
N GLY A 180 -17.10 29.48 29.72
CA GLY A 180 -17.92 29.69 30.90
C GLY A 180 -17.34 30.74 31.83
N GLY A 181 -18.21 31.57 32.39
CA GLY A 181 -17.84 32.61 33.34
C GLY A 181 -18.68 32.54 34.61
N TRP A 182 -18.20 33.23 35.65
CA TRP A 182 -18.83 33.24 36.98
C TRP A 182 -19.05 31.82 37.57
N LEU A 183 -18.09 30.93 37.33
CA LEU A 183 -18.15 29.53 37.75
C LEU A 183 -17.92 29.40 39.26
N GLY A 184 -18.65 28.47 39.88
CA GLY A 184 -18.72 28.36 41.33
C GLY A 184 -17.46 27.78 41.99
N VAL A 185 -17.08 28.36 43.12
CA VAL A 185 -15.82 28.05 43.85
C VAL A 185 -15.86 26.83 44.79
N GLY A 186 -17.05 26.27 45.07
CA GLY A 186 -17.20 25.13 45.98
C GLY A 186 -16.80 23.79 45.36
N VAL A 187 -16.29 22.88 46.19
CA VAL A 187 -15.97 21.49 45.78
C VAL A 187 -17.18 20.81 45.13
N GLY A 188 -16.94 20.14 44.02
CA GLY A 188 -17.95 19.39 43.28
C GLY A 188 -18.76 20.21 42.28
N ASN A 189 -18.62 21.54 42.28
CA ASN A 189 -19.20 22.38 41.24
C ASN A 189 -18.63 22.00 39.87
N THR A 190 -19.49 21.98 38.86
CA THR A 190 -19.14 21.59 37.50
C THR A 190 -19.64 22.61 36.48
N ASN A 191 -18.95 22.68 35.36
CA ASN A 191 -19.39 23.41 34.18
C ASN A 191 -19.22 22.54 32.93
N SER A 192 -20.18 22.62 32.01
CA SER A 192 -20.07 22.07 30.66
C SER A 192 -19.95 23.24 29.69
N GLY A 193 -18.72 23.73 29.50
CA GLY A 193 -18.39 24.90 28.70
C GLY A 193 -18.44 24.64 27.21
N VAL A 194 -19.59 24.19 26.72
CA VAL A 194 -19.81 23.88 25.31
C VAL A 194 -19.80 25.17 24.50
N ILE A 195 -19.08 25.11 23.38
CA ILE A 195 -19.08 26.12 22.33
C ILE A 195 -19.50 25.46 21.01
N GLY A 196 -19.82 26.28 20.00
CA GLY A 196 -19.88 25.77 18.63
C GLY A 196 -18.50 25.27 18.17
N PRO A 197 -18.41 24.42 17.13
CA PRO A 197 -17.12 23.98 16.60
C PRO A 197 -16.28 25.19 16.21
N ARG A 198 -15.19 25.41 16.94
CA ARG A 198 -14.29 26.55 16.72
C ARG A 198 -12.90 26.04 16.36
N ALA A 199 -12.39 26.50 15.22
CA ALA A 199 -11.04 26.19 14.78
C ALA A 199 -10.02 27.07 15.51
N TYR A 200 -8.91 26.46 15.93
CA TYR A 200 -7.73 27.12 16.45
C TYR A 200 -6.54 26.84 15.52
N TYR A 201 -5.71 27.85 15.27
CA TYR A 201 -4.61 27.80 14.29
C TYR A 201 -3.24 28.09 14.92
N ALA A 202 -3.15 27.89 16.24
CA ALA A 202 -1.92 27.94 17.00
C ALA A 202 -2.15 27.21 18.34
N PRO A 203 -1.10 26.61 18.95
CA PRO A 203 -1.19 26.08 20.30
C PRO A 203 -1.69 27.16 21.27
N THR A 204 -2.82 26.92 21.92
CA THR A 204 -3.48 27.92 22.78
C THR A 204 -3.77 27.31 24.16
N PRO A 205 -2.99 27.64 25.20
CA PRO A 205 -3.28 27.24 26.56
C PRO A 205 -4.67 27.71 27.02
N LEU A 206 -5.30 26.91 27.88
CA LEU A 206 -6.50 27.34 28.58
C LEU A 206 -6.10 28.31 29.69
N LEU A 207 -7.00 29.22 30.02
CA LEU A 207 -6.82 30.21 31.08
C LEU A 207 -7.95 30.06 32.10
N ILE A 208 -7.56 29.91 33.38
CA ILE A 208 -8.48 30.04 34.51
C ILE A 208 -8.21 31.37 35.19
N SER A 209 -9.21 32.24 35.23
CA SER A 209 -9.08 33.62 35.75
C SER A 209 -9.98 33.85 36.95
N ALA A 210 -9.48 34.56 37.96
CA ALA A 210 -10.23 34.87 39.18
C ALA A 210 -11.30 35.95 38.92
N GLU A 211 -12.43 35.86 39.61
CA GLU A 211 -13.48 36.87 39.61
C GLU A 211 -13.81 37.33 41.03
N GLY A 212 -13.97 38.66 41.22
CA GLY A 212 -14.19 39.27 42.53
C GLY A 212 -13.04 39.09 43.53
N GLY A 213 -11.80 38.93 43.05
CA GLY A 213 -10.61 38.77 43.90
C GLY A 213 -9.41 38.18 43.16
N VAL A 214 -8.51 37.51 43.88
CA VAL A 214 -7.36 36.76 43.33
C VAL A 214 -7.31 35.38 43.98
N PHE A 215 -6.89 34.35 43.25
CA PHE A 215 -6.76 33.02 43.80
C PHE A 215 -5.67 32.98 44.87
N THR A 216 -6.01 32.44 46.04
CA THR A 216 -5.05 32.11 47.10
C THR A 216 -4.86 30.60 47.28
N GLY A 217 -5.65 29.79 46.58
CA GLY A 217 -5.64 28.34 46.61
C GLY A 217 -6.84 27.73 45.90
N GLY A 218 -6.84 26.40 45.82
CA GLY A 218 -7.87 25.58 45.17
C GLY A 218 -7.36 24.84 43.94
N ILE A 219 -8.13 23.83 43.51
CA ILE A 219 -7.82 22.99 42.36
C ILE A 219 -9.06 22.86 41.49
N VAL A 220 -8.91 23.15 40.20
CA VAL A 220 -9.96 22.94 39.20
C VAL A 220 -9.44 21.97 38.15
N ARG A 221 -10.15 20.86 37.96
CA ARG A 221 -9.95 19.98 36.81
C ARG A 221 -10.56 20.63 35.59
N VAL A 222 -9.80 20.72 34.51
CA VAL A 222 -10.29 21.06 33.17
C VAL A 222 -10.24 19.82 32.29
N ALA A 223 -11.20 19.68 31.37
CA ALA A 223 -11.18 18.69 30.30
C ALA A 223 -11.49 19.37 28.97
N LEU A 224 -10.53 19.36 28.06
CA LEU A 224 -10.59 19.94 26.72
C LEU A 224 -11.10 18.90 25.73
N HIS A 225 -12.20 19.20 25.02
CA HIS A 225 -12.81 18.30 24.03
C HIS A 225 -12.62 18.85 22.62
N TYR A 226 -11.90 18.12 21.76
CA TYR A 226 -11.56 18.60 20.42
C TYR A 226 -11.38 17.47 19.40
N PHE A 227 -11.51 17.84 18.11
CA PHE A 227 -11.12 17.01 16.98
C PHE A 227 -9.83 17.53 16.33
N THR A 228 -9.07 16.60 15.75
CA THR A 228 -8.00 16.91 14.79
C THR A 228 -8.32 16.33 13.42
N CYS A 229 -7.90 17.05 12.39
CA CYS A 229 -7.89 16.57 11.01
C CYS A 229 -6.45 16.21 10.65
N ASP A 230 -6.10 14.94 10.83
CA ASP A 230 -4.77 14.46 10.53
C ASP A 230 -4.60 14.39 9.01
N VAL A 231 -3.51 14.97 8.52
CA VAL A 231 -3.17 14.96 7.10
C VAL A 231 -2.93 13.52 6.62
N PRO A 232 -3.15 13.22 5.33
CA PRO A 232 -2.69 11.98 4.73
C PRO A 232 -1.23 11.72 5.09
N ARG A 233 -0.97 10.67 5.86
CA ARG A 233 0.39 10.32 6.26
C ARG A 233 1.15 9.79 5.04
N ALA A 234 2.45 10.06 4.97
CA ALA A 234 3.32 9.30 4.08
C ALA A 234 3.09 7.83 4.39
N GLU A 235 2.76 7.03 3.37
CA GLU A 235 2.29 5.64 3.51
C GLU A 235 3.19 4.89 4.50
N ALA A 236 2.72 4.74 5.74
CA ALA A 236 3.41 3.95 6.74
C ALA A 236 3.38 2.50 6.28
N ALA A 237 4.45 1.76 6.57
CA ALA A 237 4.77 0.43 6.05
C ALA A 237 3.84 -0.69 6.57
N ALA A 238 2.54 -0.49 6.43
CA ALA A 238 1.48 -1.41 6.77
C ALA A 238 0.62 -1.67 5.54
N PHE A 239 1.19 -2.39 4.58
CA PHE A 239 0.42 -3.02 3.52
C PHE A 239 0.75 -4.50 3.54
N ALA A 240 -0.10 -5.29 4.20
CA ALA A 240 -0.27 -6.65 3.76
C ALA A 240 -0.74 -6.57 2.30
N LEU A 241 -0.02 -7.24 1.39
CA LEU A 241 -0.46 -7.41 0.01
C LEU A 241 -1.91 -7.89 0.03
N SER A 242 -2.84 -7.06 -0.46
CA SER A 242 -4.27 -7.33 -0.32
C SER A 242 -4.78 -8.36 -1.32
N ARG A 243 -4.00 -8.64 -2.37
CA ARG A 243 -4.42 -9.48 -3.51
C ARG A 243 -3.63 -10.78 -3.60
N PRO A 244 -4.31 -11.93 -3.75
CA PRO A 244 -3.65 -13.23 -3.87
C PRO A 244 -2.75 -13.31 -5.11
N GLU A 245 -3.10 -12.63 -6.21
CA GLU A 245 -2.28 -12.55 -7.42
C GLU A 245 -0.93 -11.88 -7.16
N THR A 246 -0.94 -10.77 -6.41
CA THR A 246 0.30 -10.05 -6.05
C THR A 246 1.15 -10.87 -5.10
N MET A 247 0.54 -11.50 -4.09
CA MET A 247 1.24 -12.37 -3.15
C MET A 247 1.93 -13.54 -3.86
N ALA A 248 1.22 -14.20 -4.78
CA ALA A 248 1.77 -15.30 -5.58
C ALA A 248 2.89 -14.85 -6.53
N LEU A 249 2.82 -13.63 -7.07
CA LEU A 249 3.88 -13.05 -7.88
C LEU A 249 5.12 -12.73 -7.04
N VAL A 250 4.97 -12.03 -5.91
CA VAL A 250 6.09 -11.67 -5.03
C VAL A 250 6.78 -12.91 -4.47
N ALA A 251 6.03 -13.96 -4.12
CA ALA A 251 6.59 -15.24 -3.68
C ALA A 251 7.47 -15.94 -4.74
N ARG A 252 7.32 -15.61 -6.02
CA ARG A 252 8.14 -16.14 -7.12
C ARG A 252 9.40 -15.29 -7.41
N MET A 253 9.53 -14.12 -6.79
CA MET A 253 10.73 -13.29 -6.92
C MET A 253 11.83 -13.85 -6.02
N GLY A 254 13.03 -14.02 -6.57
CA GLY A 254 14.17 -14.57 -5.83
C GLY A 254 14.60 -13.66 -4.67
N THR A 255 14.50 -12.35 -4.88
CA THR A 255 14.64 -11.32 -3.84
C THR A 255 13.34 -10.52 -3.78
N PRO A 256 12.61 -10.53 -2.64
CA PRO A 256 11.42 -9.71 -2.49
C PRO A 256 11.76 -8.22 -2.67
N PRO A 257 11.01 -7.49 -3.51
CA PRO A 257 11.26 -6.06 -3.69
C PRO A 257 10.86 -5.27 -2.44
N PRO A 258 11.35 -4.04 -2.26
CA PRO A 258 10.93 -3.17 -1.14
C PRO A 258 9.40 -3.00 -1.09
N LEU A 259 8.84 -2.76 0.10
CA LEU A 259 7.39 -2.63 0.28
C LEU A 259 6.75 -1.56 -0.61
N SER A 260 7.44 -0.45 -0.84
CA SER A 260 7.00 0.60 -1.78
C SER A 260 6.82 0.07 -3.20
N ARG A 261 7.70 -0.83 -3.64
CA ARG A 261 7.61 -1.48 -4.95
C ARG A 261 6.54 -2.57 -4.97
N GLN A 262 6.38 -3.33 -3.89
CA GLN A 262 5.28 -4.30 -3.76
C GLN A 262 3.90 -3.63 -3.86
N TRP A 263 3.75 -2.41 -3.30
CA TRP A 263 2.53 -1.62 -3.44
C TRP A 263 2.26 -1.19 -4.88
N LEU A 264 3.29 -0.72 -5.60
CA LEU A 264 3.15 -0.37 -7.03
C LEU A 264 2.71 -1.58 -7.85
N ILE A 265 3.24 -2.77 -7.55
CA ILE A 265 2.81 -4.03 -8.16
C ILE A 265 1.34 -4.30 -7.79
N ASP A 266 0.95 -4.27 -6.51
CA ASP A 266 -0.42 -4.56 -6.06
C ASP A 266 -1.46 -3.62 -6.68
N ARG A 267 -1.12 -2.34 -6.81
CA ARG A 267 -1.94 -1.33 -7.48
C ARG A 267 -2.10 -1.64 -8.96
N LEU A 268 -1.01 -1.92 -9.67
CA LEU A 268 -1.06 -2.28 -11.10
C LEU A 268 -1.95 -3.51 -11.30
N VAL A 269 -1.71 -4.59 -10.55
CA VAL A 269 -2.53 -5.80 -10.60
C VAL A 269 -4.00 -5.48 -10.34
N GLY A 270 -4.32 -4.72 -9.30
CA GLY A 270 -5.68 -4.34 -8.95
C GLY A 270 -6.42 -3.56 -10.02
N GLU A 271 -5.72 -2.67 -10.73
CA GLU A 271 -6.30 -1.91 -11.83
C GLU A 271 -6.56 -2.77 -13.06
N LEU A 272 -5.67 -3.73 -13.36
CA LEU A 272 -5.88 -4.70 -14.44
C LEU A 272 -7.01 -5.66 -14.14
N VAL A 273 -7.15 -6.11 -12.88
CA VAL A 273 -8.27 -6.94 -12.43
C VAL A 273 -9.58 -6.15 -12.55
N LYS A 274 -9.63 -4.91 -12.05
CA LYS A 274 -10.82 -4.04 -12.14
C LYS A 274 -11.23 -3.76 -13.58
N ALA A 275 -10.28 -3.60 -14.49
CA ALA A 275 -10.54 -3.40 -15.92
C ALA A 275 -10.92 -4.70 -16.67
N GLY A 276 -10.88 -5.87 -16.00
CA GLY A 276 -11.08 -7.17 -16.64
C GLY A 276 -9.99 -7.53 -17.65
N VAL A 277 -8.81 -6.90 -17.56
CA VAL A 277 -7.65 -7.14 -18.41
C VAL A 277 -6.87 -8.34 -17.89
N TRP A 278 -6.69 -8.46 -16.57
CA TRP A 278 -5.87 -9.51 -15.94
C TRP A 278 -6.28 -10.92 -16.39
N ALA A 279 -7.58 -11.21 -16.36
CA ALA A 279 -8.14 -12.51 -16.77
C ALA A 279 -8.09 -12.78 -18.29
N LYS A 280 -7.62 -11.82 -19.10
CA LYS A 280 -7.48 -11.95 -20.55
C LYS A 280 -6.04 -12.12 -21.01
N LEU A 281 -5.07 -12.12 -20.10
CA LEU A 281 -3.65 -12.25 -20.42
C LEU A 281 -3.20 -13.69 -20.25
N ASP A 282 -2.47 -14.23 -21.22
CA ASP A 282 -1.69 -15.47 -21.04
C ASP A 282 -0.34 -15.16 -20.40
N ALA A 283 0.27 -14.03 -20.80
CA ALA A 283 1.50 -13.55 -20.20
C ALA A 283 1.57 -12.02 -20.10
N LEU A 284 2.16 -11.56 -19.00
CA LEU A 284 2.52 -10.17 -18.73
C LEU A 284 3.93 -10.13 -18.14
N TYR A 285 4.81 -9.37 -18.79
CA TYR A 285 6.20 -9.19 -18.38
C TYR A 285 6.43 -7.70 -18.08
N LEU A 286 6.88 -7.40 -16.87
CA LEU A 286 7.38 -6.07 -16.50
C LEU A 286 8.90 -6.16 -16.48
N LEU A 287 9.50 -5.90 -17.64
CA LEU A 287 10.95 -6.01 -17.86
C LEU A 287 11.71 -4.95 -17.07
N ALA A 288 11.15 -3.75 -16.91
CA ALA A 288 11.66 -2.72 -16.00
C ALA A 288 11.44 -3.14 -14.54
N ALA A 289 12.38 -3.93 -14.02
CA ALA A 289 12.29 -4.63 -12.74
C ALA A 289 13.51 -4.34 -11.85
N PRO A 290 13.45 -4.66 -10.53
CA PRO A 290 14.57 -4.46 -9.61
C PRO A 290 15.77 -5.37 -9.94
N ASP A 291 15.54 -6.53 -10.56
CA ASP A 291 16.57 -7.48 -10.94
C ASP A 291 16.16 -8.32 -12.17
N ALA A 292 17.14 -9.00 -12.75
CA ALA A 292 16.99 -9.80 -13.96
C ALA A 292 16.11 -11.06 -13.79
N GLN A 293 15.94 -11.57 -12.57
CA GLN A 293 15.04 -12.70 -12.31
C GLN A 293 13.60 -12.21 -12.28
N ALA A 294 13.32 -11.13 -11.55
CA ALA A 294 12.00 -10.51 -11.49
C ALA A 294 11.51 -10.03 -12.87
N ALA A 295 12.41 -9.47 -13.69
CA ALA A 295 12.11 -9.04 -15.06
C ALA A 295 11.65 -10.18 -15.99
N ARG A 296 12.08 -11.42 -15.70
CA ARG A 296 11.82 -12.60 -16.55
C ARG A 296 10.61 -13.41 -16.11
N LEU A 297 9.94 -13.00 -15.03
CA LEU A 297 8.72 -13.65 -14.57
C LEU A 297 7.52 -13.23 -15.42
N ASN A 298 6.71 -14.22 -15.81
CA ASN A 298 5.34 -13.98 -16.21
C ASN A 298 4.49 -13.66 -14.97
N TRP A 299 3.91 -12.47 -14.92
CA TRP A 299 3.09 -12.03 -13.79
C TRP A 299 1.78 -12.81 -13.67
N ILE A 300 1.27 -13.39 -14.75
CA ILE A 300 0.00 -14.10 -14.78
C ILE A 300 0.12 -15.53 -14.22
N SER A 301 1.17 -16.26 -14.59
CA SER A 301 1.33 -17.67 -14.22
C SER A 301 2.80 -18.08 -14.13
N SER A 302 3.09 -19.27 -13.61
CA SER A 302 4.44 -19.85 -13.61
C SER A 302 4.88 -20.38 -14.98
N ALA A 303 3.99 -20.39 -15.98
CA ALA A 303 4.32 -20.74 -17.34
C ALA A 303 4.94 -19.55 -18.09
N TYR A 304 5.68 -19.85 -19.16
CA TYR A 304 6.23 -18.86 -20.09
C TYR A 304 7.21 -17.87 -19.45
N GLY A 305 8.06 -18.33 -18.53
CA GLY A 305 9.17 -17.52 -18.00
C GLY A 305 10.21 -17.22 -19.08
N LEU A 306 10.74 -15.99 -19.10
CA LEU A 306 11.65 -15.56 -20.15
C LEU A 306 13.06 -16.17 -20.00
N THR A 307 13.61 -16.63 -21.12
CA THR A 307 14.99 -17.10 -21.21
C THR A 307 15.82 -16.13 -22.03
N ALA A 308 16.91 -15.62 -21.45
CA ALA A 308 17.84 -14.74 -22.16
C ALA A 308 18.82 -15.57 -23.01
N VAL A 309 18.96 -15.23 -24.28
CA VAL A 309 19.80 -15.93 -25.26
C VAL A 309 20.73 -14.92 -25.94
N ASN A 310 22.02 -15.26 -26.06
CA ASN A 310 23.06 -14.38 -26.61
C ASN A 310 23.19 -13.02 -25.88
N SER A 311 23.08 -13.03 -24.55
CA SER A 311 23.46 -11.91 -23.67
C SER A 311 22.76 -10.56 -23.91
N PRO A 312 21.41 -10.49 -24.01
CA PRO A 312 20.71 -9.20 -23.98
C PRO A 312 20.99 -8.48 -22.65
N ALA A 313 21.19 -7.17 -22.71
CA ALA A 313 21.60 -6.37 -21.57
C ALA A 313 20.39 -6.01 -20.69
N PHE A 314 20.42 -6.40 -19.42
CA PHE A 314 19.46 -5.96 -18.42
C PHE A 314 19.93 -4.67 -17.76
N THR A 315 19.00 -3.74 -17.54
CA THR A 315 19.25 -2.54 -16.74
C THR A 315 18.11 -2.39 -15.73
N VAL A 316 18.48 -2.23 -14.44
CA VAL A 316 17.53 -2.08 -13.33
C VAL A 316 16.55 -0.97 -13.62
N ASP A 317 15.25 -1.25 -13.44
CA ASP A 317 14.13 -0.33 -13.69
C ASP A 317 14.07 0.27 -15.11
N ARG A 318 14.79 -0.32 -16.05
CA ARG A 318 14.79 0.06 -17.47
C ARG A 318 14.41 -1.11 -18.38
N GLY A 319 14.77 -2.32 -17.97
CA GLY A 319 14.47 -3.55 -18.69
C GLY A 319 15.57 -3.96 -19.65
N TYR A 320 15.21 -4.74 -20.65
CA TYR A 320 16.18 -5.42 -21.51
C TYR A 320 16.39 -4.68 -22.82
N ALA A 321 17.66 -4.55 -23.21
CA ALA A 321 18.09 -4.11 -24.53
C ALA A 321 18.74 -5.26 -25.29
N SER A 322 18.55 -5.27 -26.61
CA SER A 322 19.32 -6.14 -27.50
C SER A 322 20.79 -5.73 -27.47
N ASP A 323 21.67 -6.69 -27.75
CA ASP A 323 23.11 -6.47 -27.95
C ASP A 323 23.43 -5.86 -29.33
N GLY A 324 22.40 -5.58 -30.15
CA GLY A 324 22.56 -5.14 -31.54
C GLY A 324 22.91 -6.27 -32.50
N ALA A 325 22.95 -7.51 -32.03
CA ALA A 325 23.21 -8.73 -32.78
C ALA A 325 22.14 -9.80 -32.45
N ALA A 326 22.50 -10.95 -31.88
CA ALA A 326 21.58 -12.08 -31.70
C ALA A 326 20.93 -12.14 -30.32
N GLY A 327 21.14 -11.13 -29.46
CA GLY A 327 20.64 -11.04 -28.09
C GLY A 327 19.13 -10.85 -28.02
N HIS A 328 18.41 -11.82 -27.44
CA HIS A 328 16.95 -11.78 -27.34
C HIS A 328 16.40 -12.52 -26.11
N LEU A 329 15.11 -12.38 -25.86
CA LEU A 329 14.39 -13.13 -24.83
C LEU A 329 13.42 -14.11 -25.50
N VAL A 330 13.56 -15.39 -25.18
CA VAL A 330 12.63 -16.45 -25.59
C VAL A 330 11.51 -16.55 -24.56
N THR A 331 10.25 -16.51 -25.01
CA THR A 331 9.09 -16.59 -24.11
C THR A 331 8.65 -18.01 -23.77
N GLY A 332 8.95 -18.98 -24.65
CA GLY A 332 8.35 -20.31 -24.63
C GLY A 332 6.84 -20.32 -24.94
N PHE A 333 6.28 -19.17 -25.35
CA PHE A 333 4.88 -19.03 -25.72
C PHE A 333 4.73 -19.24 -27.22
N VAL A 334 4.10 -20.36 -27.60
CA VAL A 334 3.71 -20.65 -28.99
C VAL A 334 2.29 -20.12 -29.20
N PRO A 335 2.07 -19.13 -30.08
CA PRO A 335 0.75 -18.50 -30.28
C PRO A 335 -0.32 -19.42 -30.87
N GLY A 336 0.05 -20.58 -31.40
CA GLY A 336 -0.89 -21.64 -31.80
C GLY A 336 -1.33 -22.56 -30.66
N ALA A 337 -0.73 -22.45 -29.48
CA ALA A 337 -1.01 -23.27 -28.30
C ALA A 337 -1.39 -22.44 -27.06
N GLY A 338 -1.63 -21.13 -27.23
CA GLY A 338 -2.07 -20.24 -26.16
C GLY A 338 -3.48 -20.60 -25.66
N THR A 339 -3.73 -20.36 -24.37
CA THR A 339 -5.07 -20.63 -23.80
C THR A 339 -6.05 -19.53 -24.19
N LEU A 340 -5.62 -18.27 -24.11
CA LEU A 340 -6.46 -17.09 -24.36
C LEU A 340 -6.16 -16.43 -25.72
N PHE A 341 -4.91 -16.48 -26.17
CA PHE A 341 -4.50 -16.03 -27.49
C PHE A 341 -5.04 -16.99 -28.56
N GLN A 342 -6.07 -16.57 -29.29
CA GLN A 342 -6.73 -17.37 -30.33
C GLN A 342 -6.63 -16.71 -31.69
N GLN A 343 -6.66 -17.50 -32.78
CA GLN A 343 -6.45 -17.01 -34.14
C GLN A 343 -7.31 -15.78 -34.50
N ASP A 344 -8.58 -15.78 -34.11
CA ASP A 344 -9.54 -14.70 -34.41
C ASP A 344 -9.79 -13.75 -33.22
N ALA A 345 -9.16 -14.00 -32.08
CA ALA A 345 -9.36 -13.23 -30.85
C ALA A 345 -8.07 -13.20 -30.03
N ALA A 346 -7.20 -12.25 -30.33
CA ALA A 346 -5.88 -12.15 -29.73
C ALA A 346 -5.47 -10.71 -29.45
N GLY A 347 -4.46 -10.55 -28.61
CA GLY A 347 -3.76 -9.30 -28.39
C GLY A 347 -2.30 -9.54 -28.00
N LEU A 348 -1.43 -8.66 -28.45
CA LEU A 348 -0.05 -8.56 -27.97
C LEU A 348 0.41 -7.11 -27.96
N GLY A 349 1.44 -6.82 -27.19
CA GLY A 349 2.04 -5.50 -27.18
C GLY A 349 3.22 -5.36 -26.25
N THR A 350 3.88 -4.22 -26.33
CA THR A 350 5.10 -3.93 -25.60
C THR A 350 5.24 -2.44 -25.29
N TRP A 351 5.91 -2.16 -24.18
CA TRP A 351 6.38 -0.82 -23.84
C TRP A 351 7.84 -0.66 -24.24
N VAL A 352 8.09 0.32 -25.08
CA VAL A 352 9.40 0.69 -25.61
C VAL A 352 9.98 1.83 -24.79
N GLN A 353 11.21 1.69 -24.32
CA GLN A 353 11.87 2.73 -23.53
C GLN A 353 13.00 3.44 -24.30
N GLU A 354 13.71 2.75 -25.18
CA GLU A 354 14.74 3.33 -26.04
C GLU A 354 14.58 2.79 -27.45
N ASN A 355 14.79 3.65 -28.46
CA ASN A 355 14.72 3.27 -29.86
C ASN A 355 16.11 3.04 -30.45
N GLY A 356 16.19 1.97 -31.24
CA GLY A 356 17.30 1.71 -32.14
C GLY A 356 16.83 1.67 -33.60
N ARG A 357 17.79 1.68 -34.53
CA ARG A 357 17.62 1.91 -35.98
C ARG A 357 16.86 0.79 -36.74
N LEU A 358 16.70 -0.40 -36.15
CA LEU A 358 15.96 -1.56 -36.69
C LEU A 358 15.06 -2.14 -35.58
N GLY A 359 13.74 -2.15 -35.80
CA GLY A 359 12.76 -2.03 -34.71
C GLY A 359 11.82 -3.21 -34.44
N LEU A 360 12.19 -4.46 -34.73
CA LEU A 360 11.31 -5.60 -34.46
C LEU A 360 11.25 -5.92 -32.96
N ALA A 361 10.18 -5.53 -32.28
CA ALA A 361 10.12 -5.55 -30.82
C ALA A 361 9.81 -6.94 -30.26
N MET A 362 8.84 -7.61 -30.86
CA MET A 362 8.42 -8.94 -30.44
C MET A 362 7.65 -9.66 -31.54
N GLY A 363 7.66 -10.98 -31.52
CA GLY A 363 6.76 -11.79 -32.33
C GLY A 363 7.37 -13.07 -32.89
N ALA A 364 6.61 -13.71 -33.77
CA ALA A 364 7.01 -14.85 -34.57
C ALA A 364 6.32 -14.84 -35.93
N LEU A 365 7.04 -15.26 -36.97
CA LEU A 365 6.60 -15.31 -38.35
C LEU A 365 7.06 -16.59 -39.03
N LEU A 366 6.26 -17.15 -39.94
CA LEU A 366 6.72 -18.19 -40.86
C LEU A 366 7.58 -17.55 -41.97
N ALA A 367 8.85 -17.94 -42.08
CA ALA A 367 9.77 -17.36 -43.07
C ALA A 367 9.32 -17.52 -44.54
N SER A 368 8.53 -18.55 -44.85
CA SER A 368 8.08 -18.83 -46.23
C SER A 368 6.94 -17.94 -46.72
N THR A 369 6.13 -17.42 -45.80
CA THR A 369 4.89 -16.67 -46.11
C THR A 369 4.82 -15.33 -45.39
N PHE A 370 5.80 -15.05 -44.54
CA PHE A 370 5.83 -13.91 -43.64
C PHE A 370 4.51 -13.74 -42.87
N SER A 371 3.94 -14.86 -42.41
CA SER A 371 2.66 -14.89 -41.72
C SER A 371 2.84 -15.14 -40.23
N GLY A 372 2.09 -14.42 -39.41
CA GLY A 372 2.11 -14.59 -37.95
C GLY A 372 1.72 -13.33 -37.20
N SER A 373 2.36 -13.11 -36.05
CA SER A 373 2.03 -11.99 -35.16
C SER A 373 3.29 -11.33 -34.64
N HIS A 374 3.36 -10.01 -34.73
CA HIS A 374 4.49 -9.23 -34.28
C HIS A 374 4.14 -7.77 -34.02
N ILE A 375 5.00 -7.12 -33.23
CA ILE A 375 5.08 -5.66 -33.12
C ILE A 375 6.41 -5.22 -33.71
N ALA A 376 6.36 -4.51 -34.84
CA ALA A 376 7.50 -4.01 -35.57
C ALA A 376 7.48 -2.47 -35.63
N ARG A 377 8.67 -1.89 -35.44
CA ARG A 377 8.85 -0.43 -35.34
C ARG A 377 9.73 0.14 -36.44
N TYR A 378 10.11 -0.62 -37.47
CA TYR A 378 10.68 -0.10 -38.71
C TYR A 378 10.76 -1.16 -39.79
N GLY A 379 10.43 -0.77 -41.03
CA GLY A 379 10.94 -1.35 -42.27
C GLY A 379 11.50 -0.21 -43.13
N LEU A 380 12.43 -0.51 -44.05
CA LEU A 380 13.20 0.46 -44.86
C LEU A 380 12.34 1.48 -45.65
N GLU A 381 11.05 1.24 -45.79
CA GLU A 381 10.09 2.03 -46.57
C GLU A 381 9.19 2.98 -45.73
N GLY A 382 9.38 3.04 -44.41
CA GLY A 382 8.64 3.95 -43.51
C GLY A 382 7.30 3.39 -43.00
N GLY A 383 7.11 3.43 -41.67
CA GLY A 383 5.88 3.00 -40.98
C GLY A 383 6.14 2.16 -39.71
N SER A 384 5.21 2.20 -38.75
CA SER A 384 5.10 1.19 -37.69
C SER A 384 4.14 0.10 -38.15
N TYR A 385 4.57 -1.16 -38.03
CA TYR A 385 3.83 -2.33 -38.51
C TYR A 385 3.45 -3.20 -37.32
N CYS A 386 2.17 -3.53 -37.21
CA CYS A 386 1.73 -4.52 -36.26
C CYS A 386 1.00 -5.60 -37.05
N ALA A 387 1.42 -6.85 -36.92
CA ALA A 387 0.67 -7.97 -37.49
C ALA A 387 0.12 -8.80 -36.35
N LEU A 388 -1.10 -9.29 -36.52
CA LEU A 388 -1.72 -10.19 -35.57
C LEU A 388 -2.49 -11.25 -36.33
N THR A 389 -1.93 -12.46 -36.32
CA THR A 389 -2.39 -13.59 -37.13
C THR A 389 -2.73 -13.14 -38.55
N ALA A 390 -1.76 -12.48 -39.19
CA ALA A 390 -1.88 -11.89 -40.52
C ALA A 390 -0.61 -12.13 -41.34
N THR A 391 -0.69 -11.92 -42.66
CA THR A 391 0.51 -11.75 -43.49
C THR A 391 1.14 -10.37 -43.24
N GLU A 392 2.46 -10.31 -43.31
CA GLU A 392 3.33 -9.19 -42.87
C GLU A 392 2.90 -7.79 -43.38
N GLU A 393 2.31 -7.69 -44.57
CA GLU A 393 2.04 -6.40 -45.23
C GLU A 393 0.70 -5.73 -44.92
N ALA A 394 -0.21 -6.38 -44.19
CA ALA A 394 -1.61 -5.97 -44.25
C ALA A 394 -2.02 -4.76 -43.38
N ILE A 395 -1.15 -4.27 -42.49
CA ILE A 395 -1.54 -3.31 -41.44
C ILE A 395 -0.46 -2.24 -41.23
N ARG A 396 -0.71 -1.04 -41.77
CA ARG A 396 0.09 0.17 -41.58
C ARG A 396 -0.69 1.14 -40.71
N SER A 397 -0.07 1.71 -39.67
CA SER A 397 -0.81 2.53 -38.71
C SER A 397 -0.27 3.94 -38.49
N VAL A 398 0.86 4.33 -39.11
CA VAL A 398 1.41 5.69 -38.91
C VAL A 398 2.10 6.24 -40.16
N SER A 399 1.91 7.53 -40.43
CA SER A 399 2.31 8.26 -41.64
C SER A 399 3.51 9.21 -41.47
N SER A 400 4.19 9.26 -40.30
CA SER A 400 5.29 10.21 -40.04
C SER A 400 6.57 9.58 -39.42
N TYR A 401 7.75 10.12 -39.78
CA TYR A 401 9.06 9.70 -39.27
C TYR A 401 9.31 10.09 -37.80
N ALA A 402 8.59 11.09 -37.26
CA ALA A 402 8.74 11.52 -35.88
C ALA A 402 8.09 10.53 -34.89
N ASP A 403 6.95 9.93 -35.26
CA ASP A 403 6.27 8.91 -34.46
C ASP A 403 7.02 7.57 -34.44
N TYR A 404 7.88 7.34 -35.43
CA TYR A 404 8.77 6.17 -35.52
C TYR A 404 9.82 6.15 -34.39
N LEU A 405 10.36 7.30 -34.01
CA LEU A 405 11.35 7.44 -32.94
C LEU A 405 10.71 7.59 -31.56
N ALA A 406 9.38 7.52 -31.45
CA ALA A 406 8.69 7.70 -30.18
C ALA A 406 8.84 6.46 -29.27
N THR A 407 9.05 6.69 -27.98
CA THR A 407 9.00 5.66 -26.94
C THR A 407 7.58 5.53 -26.40
N GLY A 408 7.26 4.42 -25.74
CA GLY A 408 5.96 4.19 -25.11
C GLY A 408 5.31 2.90 -25.56
N PHE A 409 3.99 2.84 -25.42
CA PHE A 409 3.23 1.61 -25.59
C PHE A 409 2.76 1.37 -27.04
N TYR A 410 3.03 0.17 -27.55
CA TYR A 410 2.62 -0.33 -28.86
C TYR A 410 1.87 -1.65 -28.66
N ALA A 411 0.70 -1.80 -29.27
CA ALA A 411 -0.06 -3.05 -29.19
C ALA A 411 -0.87 -3.31 -30.46
N ALA A 412 -1.29 -4.56 -30.62
CA ALA A 412 -2.20 -5.01 -31.66
C ALA A 412 -3.31 -5.84 -31.02
N VAL A 413 -4.53 -5.69 -31.52
CA VAL A 413 -5.67 -6.52 -31.12
C VAL A 413 -6.40 -7.01 -32.35
N ARG A 414 -6.73 -8.29 -32.36
CA ARG A 414 -7.65 -8.92 -33.30
C ARG A 414 -8.95 -9.22 -32.57
N SER A 415 -10.06 -8.73 -33.07
CA SER A 415 -11.40 -8.90 -32.47
C SER A 415 -12.32 -9.80 -33.31
N GLY A 416 -11.83 -10.28 -34.45
CA GLY A 416 -12.50 -11.26 -35.29
C GLY A 416 -11.65 -11.68 -36.49
N PRO A 417 -12.20 -12.54 -37.37
CA PRO A 417 -11.46 -13.08 -38.51
C PRO A 417 -11.00 -12.03 -39.51
N ASN A 418 -11.61 -10.83 -39.52
CA ASN A 418 -11.30 -9.76 -40.47
C ASN A 418 -11.02 -8.41 -39.81
N ALA A 419 -10.73 -8.36 -38.51
CA ALA A 419 -10.62 -7.10 -37.77
C ALA A 419 -9.39 -7.06 -36.89
N VAL A 420 -8.41 -6.21 -37.24
CA VAL A 420 -7.21 -5.95 -36.44
C VAL A 420 -7.04 -4.44 -36.24
N VAL A 421 -6.69 -4.04 -35.02
CA VAL A 421 -6.43 -2.65 -34.65
C VAL A 421 -5.05 -2.54 -34.01
N CYS A 422 -4.21 -1.64 -34.52
CA CYS A 422 -3.00 -1.22 -33.82
C CYS A 422 -3.34 -0.11 -32.81
N TYR A 423 -2.69 -0.14 -31.65
CA TYR A 423 -2.83 0.84 -30.60
C TYR A 423 -1.50 1.53 -30.30
N ARG A 424 -1.57 2.84 -30.06
CA ARG A 424 -0.47 3.66 -29.58
C ARG A 424 -0.87 4.34 -28.29
N ASN A 425 -0.12 4.11 -27.20
CA ASN A 425 -0.39 4.72 -25.89
C ASN A 425 -1.87 4.58 -25.46
N GLY A 426 -2.45 3.39 -25.69
CA GLY A 426 -3.84 3.07 -25.33
C GLY A 426 -4.90 3.59 -26.30
N VAL A 427 -4.53 4.34 -27.33
CA VAL A 427 -5.44 4.88 -28.34
C VAL A 427 -5.37 4.00 -29.60
N GLY A 428 -6.53 3.56 -30.09
CA GLY A 428 -6.64 2.80 -31.34
C GLY A 428 -6.38 3.72 -32.53
N LEU A 429 -5.64 3.22 -33.51
CA LEU A 429 -5.30 3.97 -34.73
C LEU A 429 -6.38 3.71 -35.80
N GLU A 430 -6.14 2.75 -36.69
CA GLU A 430 -7.13 2.31 -37.69
C GLU A 430 -7.42 0.82 -37.55
N THR A 431 -8.62 0.42 -37.98
CA THR A 431 -9.01 -0.99 -38.07
C THR A 431 -8.73 -1.49 -39.47
N ALA A 432 -7.78 -2.42 -39.60
CA ALA A 432 -7.49 -3.09 -40.85
C ALA A 432 -8.44 -4.26 -41.08
N ALA A 433 -8.99 -4.34 -42.29
CA ALA A 433 -9.90 -5.39 -42.75
C ALA A 433 -9.11 -6.60 -43.30
N THR A 434 -8.34 -7.26 -42.44
CA THR A 434 -7.41 -8.34 -42.84
C THR A 434 -7.86 -9.71 -42.33
N GLY A 435 -8.00 -10.66 -43.26
CA GLY A 435 -8.28 -12.07 -42.97
C GLY A 435 -7.25 -12.69 -42.02
N SER A 436 -7.71 -13.52 -41.07
CA SER A 436 -6.81 -14.21 -40.16
C SER A 436 -6.08 -15.36 -40.87
N VAL A 437 -4.85 -15.60 -40.45
CA VAL A 437 -4.05 -16.76 -40.86
C VAL A 437 -3.62 -17.55 -39.63
N PRO A 438 -3.37 -18.87 -39.75
CA PRO A 438 -2.92 -19.68 -38.63
C PRO A 438 -1.64 -19.13 -37.98
N SER A 439 -1.57 -19.20 -36.66
CA SER A 439 -0.38 -18.83 -35.90
C SER A 439 0.80 -19.79 -36.23
N PRO A 440 2.03 -19.28 -36.38
CA PRO A 440 3.21 -20.13 -36.53
C PRO A 440 3.40 -21.02 -35.30
N GLN A 441 3.93 -22.23 -35.51
CA GLN A 441 4.39 -23.13 -34.45
C GLN A 441 5.82 -22.74 -34.01
N LEU A 442 5.98 -21.47 -33.64
CA LEU A 442 7.25 -20.86 -33.23
C LEU A 442 7.01 -20.04 -31.98
N ASP A 443 7.94 -20.08 -31.03
CA ASP A 443 7.88 -19.24 -29.83
C ASP A 443 7.94 -17.76 -30.20
N PHE A 444 7.16 -16.94 -29.52
CA PHE A 444 7.39 -15.50 -29.55
C PHE A 444 8.74 -15.15 -28.90
N TYR A 445 9.50 -14.30 -29.58
CA TYR A 445 10.66 -13.65 -29.01
C TYR A 445 10.31 -12.22 -28.60
N LEU A 446 11.01 -11.70 -27.59
CA LEU A 446 11.13 -10.28 -27.32
C LEU A 446 12.54 -9.82 -27.70
N LEU A 447 12.68 -8.54 -28.05
CA LEU A 447 13.89 -7.98 -28.66
C LEU A 447 14.23 -8.55 -30.04
N GLY A 448 13.23 -9.09 -30.73
CA GLY A 448 13.34 -9.59 -32.09
C GLY A 448 12.10 -10.39 -32.50
N ILE A 449 12.15 -10.98 -33.68
CA ILE A 449 11.12 -11.90 -34.18
C ILE A 449 11.72 -13.26 -34.47
N ASN A 450 11.01 -14.31 -34.07
CA ASN A 450 11.35 -15.69 -34.41
C ASN A 450 10.84 -16.06 -35.81
N PHE A 451 11.77 -16.43 -36.72
CA PHE A 451 11.45 -16.89 -38.07
C PHE A 451 11.60 -18.40 -38.27
N GLY A 452 11.96 -19.16 -37.23
CA GLY A 452 12.41 -20.55 -37.38
C GLY A 452 13.78 -20.68 -38.06
N GLY A 453 14.57 -19.59 -38.06
CA GLY A 453 15.87 -19.43 -38.69
C GLY A 453 16.69 -18.32 -38.02
N PRO A 454 17.57 -17.59 -38.74
CA PRO A 454 18.31 -16.46 -38.17
C PRO A 454 17.38 -15.42 -37.54
N LEU A 455 17.70 -14.99 -36.33
CA LEU A 455 16.97 -13.94 -35.62
C LEU A 455 17.02 -12.64 -36.43
N VAL A 456 15.88 -11.97 -36.54
CA VAL A 456 15.87 -10.55 -36.91
C VAL A 456 15.69 -9.73 -35.63
N ASN A 457 16.71 -8.95 -35.30
CA ASN A 457 16.87 -8.36 -33.99
C ASN A 457 16.21 -6.99 -33.83
N SER A 458 15.86 -6.66 -32.59
CA SER A 458 15.62 -5.29 -32.16
C SER A 458 16.96 -4.60 -31.94
N THR A 459 16.97 -3.29 -32.03
CA THR A 459 18.06 -2.43 -31.51
C THR A 459 17.59 -1.51 -30.39
N GLY A 460 16.35 -1.66 -29.92
CA GLY A 460 15.75 -0.88 -28.83
C GLY A 460 15.66 -1.63 -27.50
N ARG A 461 15.18 -0.91 -26.47
CA ARG A 461 14.94 -1.42 -25.11
C ARG A 461 13.45 -1.56 -24.81
N LEU A 462 13.08 -2.65 -24.14
CA LEU A 462 11.71 -2.93 -23.73
C LEU A 462 11.56 -2.90 -22.21
N ALA A 463 10.52 -2.21 -21.74
CA ALA A 463 10.16 -2.10 -20.33
C ALA A 463 8.99 -3.00 -19.92
N ALA A 464 8.15 -3.42 -20.88
CA ALA A 464 7.05 -4.36 -20.65
C ALA A 464 6.65 -5.09 -21.92
N ALA A 465 6.02 -6.26 -21.80
CA ALA A 465 5.40 -6.98 -22.91
C ALA A 465 4.20 -7.81 -22.43
N PHE A 466 3.24 -8.07 -23.30
CA PHE A 466 2.10 -8.94 -23.01
C PHE A 466 1.62 -9.72 -24.23
N MET A 467 0.90 -10.80 -23.97
CA MET A 467 0.12 -11.56 -24.95
C MET A 467 -1.12 -12.17 -24.27
N GLY A 468 -2.21 -12.29 -25.02
CA GLY A 468 -3.44 -12.87 -24.52
C GLY A 468 -4.61 -12.78 -25.50
N ALA A 469 -5.82 -12.83 -24.98
CA ALA A 469 -7.06 -12.65 -25.72
C ALA A 469 -7.26 -11.23 -26.25
N SER A 470 -8.29 -11.06 -27.07
CA SER A 470 -8.74 -9.77 -27.56
C SER A 470 -9.17 -8.80 -26.44
N LEU A 471 -8.61 -7.59 -26.44
CA LEU A 471 -8.96 -6.51 -25.52
C LEU A 471 -9.87 -5.49 -26.20
N THR A 472 -10.92 -5.04 -25.52
CA THR A 472 -11.75 -3.94 -26.03
C THR A 472 -10.97 -2.61 -26.01
N PRO A 473 -11.39 -1.56 -26.76
CA PRO A 473 -10.74 -0.26 -26.72
C PRO A 473 -10.63 0.33 -25.30
N ALA A 474 -11.70 0.20 -24.50
CA ALA A 474 -11.70 0.66 -23.11
C ALA A 474 -10.71 -0.12 -22.24
N GLN A 475 -10.61 -1.44 -22.44
CA GLN A 475 -9.64 -2.29 -21.75
C GLN A 475 -8.20 -1.93 -22.14
N MET A 476 -7.94 -1.66 -23.42
CA MET A 476 -6.62 -1.26 -23.89
C MET A 476 -6.19 0.11 -23.33
N ALA A 477 -7.11 1.08 -23.31
CA ALA A 477 -6.86 2.38 -22.71
C ALA A 477 -6.56 2.25 -21.20
N ALA A 478 -7.34 1.46 -20.47
CA ALA A 478 -7.13 1.19 -19.05
C ALA A 478 -5.79 0.47 -18.79
N PHE A 479 -5.44 -0.51 -19.62
CA PHE A 479 -4.18 -1.24 -19.52
C PHE A 479 -2.99 -0.32 -19.71
N HIS A 480 -3.00 0.49 -20.78
CA HIS A 480 -1.96 1.49 -21.02
C HIS A 480 -1.84 2.45 -19.82
N ALA A 481 -2.95 3.01 -19.33
CA ALA A 481 -2.92 3.96 -18.22
C ALA A 481 -2.36 3.36 -16.93
N ALA A 482 -2.65 2.08 -16.66
CA ALA A 482 -2.11 1.35 -15.51
C ALA A 482 -0.59 1.11 -15.65
N LEU A 483 -0.15 0.64 -16.82
CA LEU A 483 1.28 0.45 -17.11
C LEU A 483 2.05 1.77 -17.05
N ALA A 484 1.52 2.84 -17.65
CA ALA A 484 2.15 4.15 -17.65
C ALA A 484 2.38 4.65 -16.23
N ARG A 485 1.36 4.60 -15.36
CA ARG A 485 1.49 5.01 -13.97
C ARG A 485 2.50 4.18 -13.20
N TYR A 486 2.51 2.87 -13.39
CA TYR A 486 3.52 1.99 -12.77
C TYR A 486 4.93 2.36 -13.24
N LEU A 487 5.15 2.46 -14.55
CA LEU A 487 6.46 2.76 -15.14
C LEU A 487 6.95 4.17 -14.74
N THR A 488 6.09 5.18 -14.70
CA THR A 488 6.46 6.51 -14.21
C THR A 488 6.88 6.47 -12.74
N ALA A 489 6.15 5.74 -11.90
CA ALA A 489 6.43 5.66 -10.47
C ALA A 489 7.79 5.00 -10.15
N ILE A 490 8.27 4.13 -11.03
CA ILE A 490 9.57 3.46 -10.87
C ILE A 490 10.70 4.18 -11.65
N GLY A 491 10.41 5.33 -12.26
CA GLY A 491 11.37 6.10 -13.05
C GLY A 491 11.68 5.51 -14.44
N ALA A 492 10.83 4.62 -14.95
CA ALA A 492 10.99 3.89 -16.21
C ALA A 492 10.19 4.43 -17.40
N ALA A 493 9.30 5.41 -17.21
CA ALA A 493 8.50 5.98 -18.29
C ALA A 493 9.31 6.86 -19.25
#